data_AF-A0A2K0UVA8-F1
#
_entry.id   AF-A0A2K0UVA8-F1
#
_cell.length_a   1.000
_cell.length_b   1.000
_cell.length_c   1.000
_cell.angle_alpha   90.00
_cell.angle_beta   90.00
_cell.angle_gamma   90.00
#
_symmetry.space_group_name_H-M   'P 1'
#
loop_
_entity.id
_entity.type
_entity.pdbx_description
1 polymer ?
#
loop_
_entity_poly.entity_id
_entity_poly.type
_entity_poly.pdbx_seq_one_letter_code
_entity_poly.pdbx_strand_id
1 'polypeptide(L)' 'MISDIVGTEIVERIEHHWYLDKEGEIRGAFKPVGHPGMWYTGGGVCIARFYSRFLALQIKADLAGVPFEPYRKTPEAAS' A
#
# COMPACT_ATOMS: atom_id res chain seq x y z
N MET A 1 11.96 0.35 -13.12
CA MET A 1 10.71 0.97 -12.59
C MET A 1 9.77 -0.14 -12.13
N ILE A 2 8.81 0.11 -11.23
CA ILE A 2 7.90 -0.97 -10.78
C ILE A 2 7.07 -1.56 -11.93
N SER A 3 6.85 -0.79 -13.00
CA SER A 3 6.32 -1.23 -14.29
C SER A 3 7.03 -2.43 -14.89
N ASP A 4 8.33 -2.61 -14.61
CA ASP A 4 9.11 -3.73 -15.16
C ASP A 4 8.83 -5.04 -14.40
N ILE A 5 8.21 -4.95 -13.22
CA ILE A 5 7.88 -6.10 -12.36
C ILE A 5 6.43 -6.51 -12.58
N VAL A 6 5.51 -5.53 -12.59
CA VAL A 6 4.06 -5.79 -12.60
C VAL A 6 3.36 -5.42 -13.91
N GLY A 7 4.08 -4.79 -14.85
CA GLY A 7 3.52 -4.28 -16.11
C GLY A 7 2.79 -2.94 -15.94
N THR A 8 2.69 -2.19 -17.04
CA THR A 8 2.06 -0.86 -17.05
C THR A 8 0.59 -0.88 -16.65
N GLU A 9 -0.17 -1.90 -17.06
CA GLU A 9 -1.59 -2.04 -16.73
C GLU A 9 -1.84 -2.06 -15.22
N ILE A 10 -0.99 -2.76 -14.47
CA ILE A 10 -1.11 -2.85 -13.01
C ILE A 10 -0.68 -1.53 -12.36
N VAL A 11 0.35 -0.88 -12.89
CA VAL A 11 0.80 0.43 -12.39
C VAL A 11 -0.31 1.48 -12.46
N GLU A 12 -1.13 1.48 -13.52
CA GLU A 12 -2.26 2.40 -13.66
C GLU A 12 -3.39 2.15 -12.65
N ARG A 13 -3.44 0.96 -12.02
CA ARG A 13 -4.48 0.56 -11.08
C ARG A 13 -4.07 0.66 -9.61
N ILE A 14 -2.79 0.89 -9.33
CA ILE A 14 -2.27 0.96 -7.96
C ILE A 14 -1.99 2.40 -7.53
N GLU A 15 -2.09 2.66 -6.23
CA GLU A 15 -1.71 3.95 -5.66
C GLU A 15 -0.24 4.27 -5.93
N HIS A 16 0.04 5.53 -6.28
CA HIS A 16 1.42 6.02 -6.38
C HIS A 16 2.13 5.88 -5.03
N HIS A 17 3.31 5.28 -5.08
CA HIS A 17 4.13 5.02 -3.90
C HIS A 17 4.81 6.29 -3.37
N TRP A 18 4.92 6.42 -2.05
CA TRP A 18 5.82 7.37 -1.36
C TRP A 18 5.51 8.86 -1.44
N TYR A 19 4.28 9.25 -1.77
CA TYR A 19 3.79 10.62 -1.58
C TYR A 19 2.93 10.75 -0.32
N LEU A 20 2.74 11.98 0.15
CA LEU A 20 1.79 12.27 1.22
C LEU A 20 0.41 12.59 0.64
N ASP A 21 -0.63 12.18 1.33
CA ASP A 21 -1.99 12.68 1.07
C ASP A 21 -2.26 13.99 1.82
N LYS A 22 -3.51 14.49 1.76
CA LYS A 22 -3.92 15.74 2.41
C LYS A 22 -3.83 15.70 3.94
N GLU A 23 -3.82 14.51 4.54
CA GLU A 23 -3.71 14.34 5.98
C GLU A 23 -2.24 14.20 6.41
N GLY A 24 -1.31 14.15 5.46
CA GLY A 24 0.11 13.95 5.71
C GLY A 24 0.51 12.48 5.87
N GLU A 25 -0.37 11.55 5.48
CA GLU A 25 -0.12 10.11 5.56
C GLU A 25 0.55 9.59 4.29
N ILE A 26 1.37 8.55 4.43
CA ILE A 26 2.08 7.94 3.30
C ILE A 26 1.09 7.16 2.41
N ARG A 27 1.12 7.46 1.11
CA ARG A 27 0.33 6.77 0.07
C ARG A 27 1.03 5.53 -0.45
N GLY A 28 0.22 4.53 -0.85
CA GLY A 28 0.70 3.34 -1.54
C GLY A 28 1.73 2.50 -0.77
N ALA A 29 1.81 2.62 0.57
CA ALA A 29 2.72 1.83 1.40
C ALA A 29 2.02 1.33 2.67
N PHE A 30 2.43 0.17 3.16
CA PHE A 30 1.99 -0.43 4.44
C PHE A 30 0.48 -0.75 4.54
N LYS A 31 -0.25 -0.64 3.43
CA LYS A 31 -1.68 -0.98 3.26
C LYS A 31 -1.91 -1.57 1.86
N PRO A 32 -3.06 -2.19 1.56
CA PRO A 32 -3.37 -2.70 0.22
C PRO A 32 -3.35 -1.55 -0.79
N VAL A 33 -2.72 -1.74 -1.95
CA VAL A 33 -2.40 -0.65 -2.89
C VAL A 33 -3.38 -0.51 -4.06
N GLY A 34 -4.55 -1.15 -4.00
CA GLY A 34 -5.59 -1.05 -5.05
C GLY A 34 -5.71 -2.28 -5.95
N HIS A 35 -4.70 -3.15 -5.98
CA HIS A 35 -4.79 -4.47 -6.62
C HIS A 35 -4.96 -5.58 -5.57
N PRO A 36 -5.86 -6.56 -5.76
CA PRO A 36 -6.01 -7.70 -4.86
C PRO A 36 -4.69 -8.44 -4.64
N GLY A 37 -4.40 -8.82 -3.39
CA GLY A 37 -3.18 -9.56 -3.03
C GLY A 37 -1.88 -8.74 -3.14
N MET A 38 -1.95 -7.43 -3.30
CA MET A 38 -0.77 -6.57 -3.47
C MET A 38 -0.59 -5.60 -2.30
N TRP A 39 0.63 -5.61 -1.76
CA TRP A 39 1.11 -4.67 -0.76
C TRP A 39 2.48 -4.17 -1.16
N TYR A 40 2.80 -2.97 -0.70
CA TYR A 40 4.11 -2.39 -0.89
C TYR A 40 4.71 -1.98 0.45
N THR A 41 6.00 -2.27 0.62
CA THR A 41 6.82 -1.87 1.76
C THR A 41 8.05 -1.15 1.24
N GLY A 42 8.63 -0.28 2.06
CA GLY A 42 9.85 0.41 1.71
C GLY A 42 10.44 1.17 2.89
N GLY A 43 11.32 2.12 2.57
CA GLY A 43 12.05 2.89 3.56
C GLY A 43 13.25 2.12 4.10
N GLY A 44 14.03 2.78 4.94
CA GLY A 44 15.17 2.13 5.61
C GLY A 44 14.72 1.04 6.59
N VAL A 45 15.71 0.31 7.12
CA VAL A 45 15.50 -0.83 8.04
C VAL A 45 14.55 -0.49 9.20
N CYS A 46 14.64 0.71 9.77
CA CYS A 46 13.79 1.11 10.89
C CYS A 46 12.30 1.12 10.52
N ILE A 47 11.95 1.72 9.38
CA ILE A 47 10.57 1.82 8.89
C ILE A 47 10.08 0.43 8.47
N ALA A 48 10.83 -0.26 7.62
CA ALA A 48 10.46 -1.57 7.13
C ALA A 48 10.26 -2.58 8.27
N ARG A 49 11.13 -2.58 9.29
CA ARG A 49 11.01 -3.44 10.47
C ARG A 49 9.74 -3.16 11.24
N PHE A 50 9.45 -1.90 11.52
CA PHE A 50 8.26 -1.51 12.27
C PHE A 50 6.97 -1.91 11.55
N TYR A 51 6.88 -1.64 10.25
CA TYR A 51 5.63 -1.86 9.50
C TYR A 51 5.41 -3.29 9.01
N SER A 52 6.46 -4.11 8.93
CA SER A 52 6.38 -5.51 8.44
C SER A 52 5.31 -6.34 9.14
N ARG A 53 5.13 -6.17 10.46
CA ARG A 53 4.12 -6.91 11.23
C ARG A 53 2.70 -6.57 10.81
N PHE A 54 2.41 -5.30 10.51
CA PHE A 54 1.07 -4.91 10.09
C PHE A 54 0.74 -5.48 8.71
N LEU A 55 1.70 -5.47 7.78
CA LEU A 55 1.53 -6.10 6.48
C LEU A 55 1.28 -7.62 6.60
N ALA A 56 2.05 -8.31 7.45
CA ALA A 56 1.86 -9.74 7.68
C ALA A 56 0.45 -10.06 8.24
N LEU A 57 -0.08 -9.21 9.12
CA LEU A 57 -1.45 -9.37 9.64
C LEU A 57 -2.51 -9.13 8.58
N GLN A 58 -2.33 -8.13 7.72
CA GLN A 58 -3.25 -7.86 6.60
C GLN A 58 -3.26 -9.02 5.60
N ILE A 59 -2.10 -9.54 5.23
CA ILE A 59 -1.96 -10.70 4.34
C ILE A 59 -2.63 -11.93 4.96
N LYS A 60 -2.41 -12.17 6.26
CA LYS A 60 -3.06 -13.28 6.97
C LYS A 60 -4.58 -13.14 6.97
N ALA A 61 -5.09 -11.92 7.17
CA ALA A 61 -6.52 -11.64 7.18
C ALA A 61 -7.15 -11.89 5.79
N ASP A 62 -6.47 -11.47 4.73
CA ASP A 62 -6.85 -11.75 3.33
C ASP A 62 -6.91 -13.26 3.05
N LEU A 63 -5.88 -14.01 3.43
CA LEU A 63 -5.84 -15.48 3.30
C LEU A 63 -6.93 -16.19 4.11
N ALA A 64 -7.39 -15.59 5.21
CA ALA A 64 -8.47 -16.12 6.04
C ALA A 64 -9.87 -15.73 5.53
N GLY A 65 -9.98 -15.01 4.41
CA GLY A 65 -11.25 -14.54 3.84
C GLY A 65 -11.88 -13.39 4.62
N VAL A 66 -11.11 -12.70 5.47
CA VAL A 66 -11.53 -11.55 6.26
C VAL A 66 -10.61 -10.35 5.97
N PRO A 67 -10.65 -9.80 4.74
CA PRO A 67 -9.67 -8.82 4.30
C PRO A 67 -9.69 -7.58 5.20
N PHE A 68 -8.50 -7.02 5.40
CA PHE A 68 -8.35 -5.75 6.10
C PHE A 68 -9.00 -4.63 5.29
N GLU A 69 -9.90 -3.87 5.91
CA GLU A 69 -10.52 -2.69 5.31
C GLU A 69 -9.68 -1.44 5.59
N PRO A 70 -8.93 -0.92 4.59
CA PRO A 70 -8.12 0.28 4.79
C PRO A 70 -9.01 1.51 4.97
N TYR A 71 -8.53 2.46 5.75
CA TYR A 71 -9.13 3.79 5.82
C TYR A 71 -9.02 4.48 4.45
N ARG A 72 -10.17 4.82 3.85
CA ARG A 72 -10.29 5.46 2.53
C ARG A 72 -10.96 6.84 2.54
N LYS A 73 -11.25 7.40 3.72
CA LYS A 73 -11.95 8.70 3.81
C LYS A 73 -11.02 9.90 3.58
N THR A 74 -9.71 9.69 3.51
CA THR A 74 -8.73 10.73 3.23
C THR A 74 -8.99 11.35 1.86
N PRO A 75 -9.15 12.68 1.76
CA PRO A 75 -9.37 13.34 0.48
C PRO A 75 -8.10 13.28 -0.39
N GLU A 76 -8.26 13.00 -1.69
CA GLU A 76 -7.15 13.01 -2.65
C GLU A 76 -6.39 14.34 -2.57
N ALA A 77 -5.04 14.29 -2.56
CA ALA A 77 -4.20 15.48 -2.71
C ALA A 77 -4.64 16.29 -3.94
N ALA A 78 -4.73 17.63 -3.79
CA ALA A 78 -4.91 18.49 -4.95
C ALA A 78 -3.70 18.29 -5.87
N SER A 79 -3.98 18.11 -7.16
CA SER A 79 -3.01 17.85 -8.23
C SER A 79 -1.76 18.71 -8.18
#